data_AF-A0A6M1XN27-F1
#
_entry.id   AF-A0A6M1XN27-F1
#
_cell.length_a   1.000
_cell.length_b   1.000
_cell.length_c   1.000
_cell.angle_alpha   90.00
_cell.angle_beta   90.00
_cell.angle_gamma   90.00
#
_symmetry.space_group_name_H-M   'P 1'
#
loop_
_entity.id
_entity.type
_entity.pdbx_description
1 polymer ?
#
loop_
_entity_poly.entity_id
_entity_poly.type
_entity_poly.pdbx_seq_one_letter_code
_entity_poly.pdbx_strand_id
1 'polypeptide(L)' 'MRFLEQLPEAWQEQWQASGFNEPSTIQEKSFTPLREGENVLGISPTGTGKTLAYMLPLLLTVEKGQGNQ' A
#
# COMPACT_ATOMS: atom_id res chain seq x y z
N MET A 1 -2.57 -3.94 13.03
CA MET A 1 -2.50 -5.42 12.72
C MET A 1 -3.29 -5.89 11.49
N ARG A 2 -4.58 -5.54 11.29
CA ARG A 2 -5.40 -6.01 10.15
C ARG A 2 -4.95 -5.51 8.75
N PHE A 3 -4.07 -4.52 8.69
CA PHE A 3 -3.56 -3.97 7.42
C PHE A 3 -2.50 -4.86 6.80
N LEU A 4 -1.51 -5.32 7.58
CA LEU A 4 -0.40 -6.12 7.06
C LEU A 4 -0.85 -7.48 6.52
N GLU A 5 -1.90 -8.05 7.10
CA GLU A 5 -2.53 -9.29 6.64
C GLU A 5 -3.06 -9.20 5.19
N GLN A 6 -3.23 -7.99 4.65
CA GLN A 6 -3.64 -7.74 3.27
C GLN A 6 -2.46 -7.72 2.29
N LEU A 7 -1.22 -7.76 2.79
CA LEU A 7 0.01 -7.74 1.99
C LEU A 7 0.61 -9.15 1.88
N PRO A 8 1.40 -9.43 0.83
CA PRO A 8 2.15 -10.67 0.71
C PRO A 8 3.13 -10.83 1.88
N GLU A 9 3.34 -12.06 2.33
CA GLU A 9 4.18 -12.39 3.50
C GLU A 9 5.58 -11.74 3.43
N ALA A 10 6.24 -11.84 2.27
CA ALA A 10 7.55 -11.22 2.04
C ALA A 10 7.56 -9.69 2.25
N TRP A 11 6.44 -9.00 2.00
CA TRP A 11 6.34 -7.56 2.23
C TRP A 11 6.05 -7.23 3.69
N GLN A 12 5.36 -8.11 4.42
CA GLN A 12 5.13 -7.94 5.85
C GLN A 12 6.44 -7.98 6.62
N GLU A 13 7.33 -8.92 6.29
CA GLU A 13 8.68 -8.99 6.86
C GLU A 13 9.47 -7.71 6.57
N GLN A 14 9.46 -7.26 5.31
CA GLN A 14 10.18 -6.05 4.91
C GLN A 14 9.61 -4.78 5.56
N TRP A 15 8.28 -4.71 5.75
CA TRP A 15 7.62 -3.60 6.44
C TRP A 15 8.14 -3.46 7.87
N GLN A 16 8.16 -4.57 8.61
CA GLN A 16 8.67 -4.63 9.98
C GLN A 16 10.18 -4.32 10.03
N ALA A 17 10.97 -4.93 9.15
CA ALA A 17 12.41 -4.70 9.08
C ALA A 17 12.78 -3.24 8.74
N SER A 18 11.93 -2.56 7.97
CA SER A 18 12.11 -1.14 7.63
C SER A 18 11.69 -0.18 8.75
N GLY A 19 11.19 -0.70 9.88
CA GLY A 19 10.77 0.10 11.04
C GLY A 19 9.44 0.83 10.84
N PHE A 20 8.61 0.39 9.89
CA PHE A 20 7.26 0.91 9.77
C PHE A 20 6.38 0.31 10.87
N ASN A 21 5.77 1.17 11.69
CA ASN A 21 4.87 0.77 12.77
C ASN A 21 3.48 0.47 12.21
N GLU A 22 2.48 1.28 12.59
CA GLU A 22 1.14 1.22 12.04
C GLU A 22 1.05 2.04 10.73
N PRO A 23 0.20 1.61 9.77
CA PRO A 23 -0.08 2.41 8.59
C PRO A 23 -0.68 3.76 8.96
N SER A 24 -0.40 4.78 8.14
CA SER A 24 -0.99 6.09 8.33
C SER A 24 -2.48 6.08 7.93
N THR A 25 -3.25 7.05 8.44
CA THR A 25 -4.68 7.15 8.12
C THR A 25 -4.97 7.22 6.62
N ILE A 26 -4.10 7.87 5.84
CA ILE A 26 -4.28 7.93 4.38
C ILE A 26 -4.04 6.56 3.73
N GLN A 27 -3.07 5.78 4.23
CA GLN A 27 -2.80 4.42 3.74
C GLN A 27 -3.96 3.48 4.07
N GLU A 28 -4.45 3.48 5.30
CA GLU A 28 -5.57 2.60 5.71
C GLU A 28 -6.85 2.89 4.93
N LYS A 29 -7.21 4.18 4.80
CA LYS A 29 -8.48 4.57 4.18
C LYS A 29 -8.49 4.42 2.67
N SER A 30 -7.35 4.56 2.00
CA SER A 30 -7.27 4.45 0.54
C SER A 30 -7.01 3.03 0.06
N PHE A 31 -6.56 2.11 0.92
CA PHE A 31 -6.08 0.79 0.50
C PHE A 31 -7.12 -0.02 -0.27
N THR A 32 -8.28 -0.29 0.35
CA THR A 32 -9.32 -1.12 -0.26
C THR A 32 -9.89 -0.50 -1.55
N PRO A 33 -10.33 0.78 -1.55
CA PRO A 33 -10.87 1.38 -2.77
C PRO A 33 -9.86 1.38 -3.93
N LEU A 34 -8.59 1.71 -3.67
CA LEU A 34 -7.56 1.69 -4.71
C LEU A 34 -7.27 0.28 -5.23
N ARG A 35 -7.23 -0.72 -4.34
CA ARG A 35 -7.03 -2.13 -4.72
C ARG A 35 -8.19 -2.65 -5.57
N GLU A 36 -9.39 -2.15 -5.34
CA GLU A 36 -10.61 -2.50 -6.09
C GLU A 36 -10.74 -1.70 -7.40
N GLY A 37 -9.78 -0.82 -7.71
CA GLY A 37 -9.76 -0.02 -8.93
C GLY A 37 -10.69 1.20 -8.89
N GLU A 38 -11.13 1.61 -7.71
CA GLU A 38 -11.95 2.82 -7.54
C GLU A 38 -11.10 4.10 -7.63
N ASN A 39 -11.74 5.18 -8.06
CA ASN A 39 -11.14 6.50 -8.07
C ASN A 39 -11.18 7.13 -6.67
N VAL A 40 -10.02 7.54 -6.14
CA VAL A 40 -9.90 8.14 -4.81
C VAL A 40 -9.26 9.53 -4.89
N LEU A 41 -9.90 10.53 -4.28
CA LEU A 41 -9.29 11.85 -4.02
C LEU A 41 -8.78 11.90 -2.57
N GLY A 42 -7.48 11.68 -2.38
CA GLY A 42 -6.84 11.71 -1.06
C GLY A 42 -6.10 13.03 -0.79
N ILE A 43 -6.48 13.74 0.28
CA ILE A 43 -5.79 14.98 0.71
C ILE A 43 -5.05 14.70 2.02
N SER A 44 -3.71 14.81 2.01
CA SER A 44 -2.91 14.82 3.24
C SER A 44 -1.58 15.56 3.05
N PRO A 45 -0.97 16.10 4.12
CA PRO A 45 0.32 16.81 4.05
C PRO A 45 1.48 15.97 3.50
N THR A 46 2.59 16.61 3.13
CA THR A 46 3.84 15.89 2.81
C THR A 46 4.37 15.16 4.05
N GLY A 47 5.00 14.00 3.86
CA GLY A 47 5.51 13.17 4.96
C GLY A 47 4.49 12.21 5.59
N THR A 48 3.21 12.26 5.21
CA THR A 48 2.16 11.36 5.74
C THR A 48 2.11 9.97 5.12
N GLY A 49 3.05 9.65 4.22
CA GLY A 49 3.13 8.33 3.59
C GLY A 49 2.19 8.11 2.39
N LYS A 50 1.75 9.17 1.70
CA LYS A 50 0.92 9.09 0.47
C LYS A 50 1.53 8.17 -0.59
N THR A 51 2.86 8.13 -0.71
CA THR A 51 3.55 7.27 -1.69
C THR A 51 3.18 5.82 -1.51
N LEU A 52 3.30 5.30 -0.29
CA LEU A 52 2.90 3.92 0.01
C LEU A 52 1.37 3.73 -0.05
N ALA A 53 0.59 4.78 0.23
CA ALA A 53 -0.87 4.72 0.20
C ALA A 53 -1.43 4.38 -1.20
N TYR A 54 -0.80 4.87 -2.27
CA TYR A 54 -1.17 4.46 -3.63
C TYR A 54 -0.36 3.29 -4.16
N MET A 55 0.93 3.19 -3.81
CA MET A 55 1.83 2.22 -4.42
C MET A 55 1.56 0.79 -3.97
N LEU A 56 1.29 0.56 -2.68
CA LEU A 56 1.03 -0.78 -2.15
C LEU A 56 -0.17 -1.47 -2.79
N PRO A 57 -1.38 -0.86 -2.85
CA PRO A 57 -2.53 -1.49 -3.48
C PRO A 57 -2.32 -1.71 -4.99
N LEU A 58 -1.61 -0.82 -5.69
CA LEU A 58 -1.31 -0.98 -7.11
C LEU A 58 -0.29 -2.08 -7.40
N LEU A 59 0.76 -2.22 -6.58
CA LEU A 59 1.73 -3.30 -6.78
C LEU A 59 1.09 -4.68 -6.60
N LEU A 60 0.02 -4.79 -5.81
CA LEU A 60 -0.75 -6.04 -5.67
C LEU A 60 -1.51 -6.43 -6.94
N THR A 61 -1.76 -5.50 -7.86
CA THR A 61 -2.42 -5.79 -9.14
C THR A 61 -1.40 -6.15 -10.24
N VAL A 62 -0.10 -6.13 -9.95
CA VAL A 62 0.95 -6.44 -10.92
C VAL A 62 1.28 -7.92 -10.86
N GLU A 63 1.23 -8.59 -12.02
CA GLU A 63 1.62 -9.98 -12.14
C GLU A 63 3.12 -10.13 -12.39
N LYS A 64 3.74 -11.07 -11.66
CA LYS A 64 5.15 -11.40 -11.82
C LYS A 64 5.43 -11.90 -13.24
N GLY A 65 6.41 -11.30 -13.90
CA GLY A 65 6.86 -11.71 -15.24
C GLY A 65 6.12 -11.05 -16.40
N GLN A 66 5.13 -10.18 -16.13
CA GLN A 66 4.42 -9.39 -17.15
C GLN A 66 5.10 -8.03 -17.44
N GLY A 67 6.41 -7.94 -17.19
CA GLY A 67 7.19 -6.76 -17.55
C GLY A 67 7.30 -6.64 -19.07
N ASN A 68 7.10 -5.44 -19.59
CA ASN A 68 7.13 -5.11 -21.01
C ASN A 68 8.49 -4.53 -21.48
N GLN A 69 9.59 -4.86 -20.77
CA GLN A 69 10.95 -4.41 -21.06
C GLN A 69 11.88 -5.58 -21.36
#